data_AF-A0A5D0WKL2-F1
#
_entry.id   AF-A0A5D0WKL2-F1
#
_cell.length_a   1.000
_cell.length_b   1.000
_cell.length_c   1.000
_cell.angle_alpha   90.00
_cell.angle_beta   90.00
_cell.angle_gamma   90.00
#
_symmetry.space_group_name_H-M   'P 1'
#
loop_
_entity.id
_entity.type
_entity.pdbx_description
1 polymer ?
#
loop_
_entity_poly.entity_id
_entity_poly.type
_entity_poly.pdbx_seq_one_letter_code
_entity_poly.pdbx_strand_id
1 'polypeptide(L)'
;MYPASEIQNPLKFSGLESQAYDFSGAIPALLNQYVIEYDQSLAGNFELTYWYEKERTPVAGTDFEVNKPSFTYNGNTTVPGSAEQEALISAAEKLIQDSLAYRLPSTVSGHDAVLGTTGKAYGSWLIFTAARADYTPHNGFYAECYDAFVQKYQQSNKKDAQGKPLNEGFDANEVAKDVLAITAMGYDARNIGGYNLIEMLTNDKNPSEGYFVKQVSEFAIDSYNYLPDRDHAYIHELAAKALAGAVSHDDPLIDMYIMEFQPIAAFYDPNAKEGDAFYDVKQAMETVFIPYFSRIQGYTGLFYSGIDYNNAWSNAQSFIMLGTGDIDIFQSAFIKNGYSMLDILTDKNKSFSADEGQIARGYEALVRAYSNENKLFDCTDVSNSTIKVNNAIFALPEVSTITSANKAAAQKGLDAVDTVLKSLNLTASQKSSIDMSKYNAVKAKVAGTTDPTDPVDPTLPTVSCLYRTHIQNDGWETAFKSNGEMSGTTGRSLRLEGIEIKLEGDSDLGIQYKTHIENIGWENAWKANGGMSGTKGQSLRLEAIDIQLTGADADKFDVYYRVHAQNFGWLNWAKNGESSGTAGFGYRLEGIKIVVVPKGETPPAVEAGTNTLAFVSNN
;
A
#
# COMPACT_ATOMS: atom_id res chain seq x y z
N MET A 1 -17.74 -26.63 -8.47
CA MET A 1 -18.41 -26.03 -7.29
C MET A 1 -19.41 -24.92 -7.61
N TYR A 2 -19.96 -24.84 -8.82
CA TYR A 2 -21.17 -24.07 -9.03
C TYR A 2 -22.32 -24.87 -8.43
N PRO A 3 -23.11 -24.36 -7.46
CA PRO A 3 -24.51 -24.74 -7.45
C PRO A 3 -24.97 -24.52 -8.89
N ALA A 4 -25.54 -25.53 -9.56
CA ALA A 4 -26.14 -25.31 -10.87
C ALA A 4 -26.98 -24.02 -10.79
N SER A 5 -27.03 -23.23 -11.85
CA SER A 5 -27.79 -21.96 -11.91
C SER A 5 -29.27 -22.09 -11.48
N GLU A 6 -29.73 -23.32 -11.32
CA GLU A 6 -31.07 -23.76 -10.96
C GLU A 6 -31.26 -23.99 -9.46
N ILE A 7 -30.21 -23.96 -8.62
CA ILE A 7 -30.35 -24.13 -7.17
C ILE A 7 -30.98 -22.86 -6.56
N GLN A 8 -32.31 -22.90 -6.42
CA GLN A 8 -33.07 -21.96 -5.59
C GLN A 8 -33.21 -22.57 -4.19
N ASN A 9 -32.63 -21.93 -3.18
CA ASN A 9 -33.03 -22.11 -1.79
C ASN A 9 -33.52 -20.73 -1.28
N PRO A 10 -34.59 -20.63 -0.47
CA PRO A 10 -34.84 -21.50 0.68
C PRO A 10 -36.31 -21.94 0.93
N LEU A 11 -36.53 -23.09 1.57
CA LEU A 11 -37.86 -23.57 1.97
C LEU A 11 -38.17 -23.26 3.44
N LYS A 12 -39.36 -22.68 3.73
CA LYS A 12 -39.92 -22.54 5.09
C LYS A 12 -40.92 -23.66 5.35
N PHE A 13 -40.88 -24.22 6.56
CA PHE A 13 -41.81 -25.24 7.05
C PHE A 13 -42.96 -24.58 7.84
N SER A 14 -44.21 -24.84 7.47
CA SER A 14 -45.38 -24.50 8.30
C SER A 14 -46.47 -25.55 8.12
N GLY A 15 -46.94 -26.14 9.22
CA GLY A 15 -48.07 -27.08 9.17
C GLY A 15 -48.23 -28.08 10.33
N LEU A 16 -47.28 -28.22 11.26
CA LEU A 16 -47.45 -29.17 12.38
C LEU A 16 -48.12 -28.53 13.60
N GLU A 17 -49.43 -28.30 13.52
CA GLU A 17 -50.27 -28.26 14.71
C GLU A 17 -50.71 -29.69 15.06
N SER A 18 -49.76 -30.50 15.56
CA SER A 18 -50.07 -31.80 16.12
C SER A 18 -49.27 -31.96 17.41
N GLN A 19 -49.96 -31.95 18.55
CA GLN A 19 -49.39 -32.07 19.90
C GLN A 19 -48.66 -33.40 20.16
N ALA A 20 -48.58 -34.30 19.17
CA ALA A 20 -48.05 -35.65 19.34
C ALA A 20 -46.56 -35.79 18.99
N TYR A 21 -45.98 -34.88 18.19
CA TYR A 21 -44.59 -35.00 17.74
C TYR A 21 -43.92 -33.64 17.58
N ASP A 22 -42.93 -33.36 18.44
CA ASP A 22 -42.06 -32.20 18.33
C ASP A 22 -40.97 -32.45 17.28
N PHE A 23 -41.16 -31.89 16.09
CA PHE A 23 -40.19 -31.95 14.99
C PHE A 23 -39.18 -30.78 15.02
N SER A 24 -39.23 -29.89 16.01
CA SER A 24 -38.34 -28.72 16.08
C SER A 24 -36.85 -29.08 16.04
N GLY A 25 -36.47 -30.23 16.61
CA GLY A 25 -35.10 -30.75 16.54
C GLY A 25 -34.74 -31.46 15.22
N ALA A 26 -35.71 -31.95 14.46
CA ALA A 26 -35.50 -32.68 13.21
C ALA A 26 -35.55 -31.78 11.96
N ILE A 27 -36.24 -30.64 12.03
CA ILE A 27 -36.44 -29.69 10.93
C ILE A 27 -35.12 -29.08 10.41
N PRO A 28 -34.17 -28.63 11.27
CA PRO A 28 -32.88 -28.13 10.79
C PRO A 28 -32.06 -29.21 10.07
N ALA A 29 -32.13 -30.46 10.54
CA ALA A 29 -31.46 -31.59 9.92
C ALA A 29 -32.10 -31.96 8.56
N LEU A 30 -33.43 -31.84 8.43
CA LEU A 30 -34.15 -32.04 7.17
C LEU A 30 -33.80 -30.96 6.13
N LEU A 31 -33.87 -29.67 6.48
CA LEU A 31 -33.62 -28.59 5.52
C LEU A 31 -32.17 -28.54 5.01
N ASN A 32 -31.23 -29.15 5.74
CA ASN A 32 -29.83 -29.28 5.33
C ASN A 32 -29.59 -30.39 4.28
N GLN A 33 -30.56 -31.27 3.99
CA GLN A 33 -30.31 -32.55 3.31
C GLN A 33 -31.09 -32.79 2.01
N TYR A 34 -32.15 -32.04 1.71
CA TYR A 34 -33.06 -32.36 0.60
C TYR A 34 -33.29 -31.21 -0.38
N VAL A 35 -33.42 -31.57 -1.66
CA VAL A 35 -34.05 -30.79 -2.73
C VAL A 35 -35.49 -31.30 -2.86
N ILE A 36 -36.44 -30.38 -3.05
CA ILE A 36 -37.83 -30.74 -3.34
C ILE A 36 -38.06 -30.58 -4.84
N GLU A 37 -38.31 -31.69 -5.52
CA GLU A 37 -38.63 -31.70 -6.95
C GLU A 37 -40.10 -32.02 -7.16
N TYR A 38 -40.74 -31.30 -8.09
CA TYR A 38 -42.11 -31.56 -8.48
C TYR A 38 -42.12 -32.63 -9.57
N ASP A 39 -42.56 -33.84 -9.22
CA ASP A 39 -42.68 -34.94 -10.18
C ASP A 39 -44.12 -35.04 -10.70
N GLN A 40 -44.28 -34.77 -12.00
CA GLN A 40 -45.58 -34.89 -12.69
C GLN A 40 -46.08 -36.34 -12.80
N SER A 41 -45.21 -37.33 -12.58
CA SER A 41 -45.54 -38.76 -12.60
C SER A 41 -46.21 -39.23 -11.30
N LEU A 42 -45.99 -38.51 -10.20
CA LEU A 42 -46.64 -38.73 -8.91
C LEU A 42 -47.84 -37.78 -8.83
N ALA A 43 -49.05 -38.31 -8.67
CA ALA A 43 -50.33 -37.61 -8.85
C ALA A 43 -50.54 -36.36 -7.94
N GLY A 44 -49.85 -35.25 -8.24
CA GLY A 44 -49.83 -34.04 -7.42
C GLY A 44 -48.89 -34.09 -6.20
N ASN A 45 -47.92 -35.00 -6.17
CA ASN A 45 -46.99 -35.17 -5.04
C ASN A 45 -45.60 -34.59 -5.36
N PHE A 46 -44.85 -34.26 -4.31
CA PHE A 46 -43.47 -33.79 -4.37
C PHE A 46 -42.51 -34.92 -4.00
N GLU A 47 -41.37 -35.03 -4.67
CA GLU A 47 -40.29 -35.95 -4.31
C GLU A 47 -39.23 -35.20 -3.49
N LEU A 48 -38.83 -35.78 -2.35
CA LEU A 48 -37.71 -35.28 -1.53
C LEU A 48 -36.44 -36.03 -1.94
N THR A 49 -35.53 -35.35 -2.65
CA THR A 49 -34.30 -35.95 -3.17
C THR A 49 -33.10 -35.48 -2.35
N TYR A 50 -32.26 -36.40 -1.88
CA TYR A 50 -31.06 -36.07 -1.09
C TYR A 50 -30.04 -35.29 -1.94
N TRP A 51 -29.44 -34.22 -1.40
CA TRP A 51 -28.47 -33.43 -2.16
C TRP A 51 -27.07 -34.07 -2.26
N TYR A 52 -26.73 -35.01 -1.37
CA TYR A 52 -25.42 -35.67 -1.38
C TYR A 52 -25.55 -37.20 -1.32
N GLU A 53 -25.00 -37.83 -2.37
CA GLU A 53 -24.82 -39.26 -2.65
C GLU A 53 -26.01 -40.10 -3.13
N LYS A 54 -25.84 -40.63 -4.34
CA LYS A 54 -26.65 -41.60 -5.09
C LYS A 54 -26.80 -42.99 -4.41
N GLU A 55 -26.44 -43.15 -3.14
CA GLU A 55 -26.28 -44.47 -2.50
C GLU A 55 -26.92 -44.62 -1.10
N ARG A 56 -27.87 -43.76 -0.69
CA ARG A 56 -28.71 -44.05 0.49
C ARG A 56 -30.14 -44.36 0.10
N THR A 57 -30.65 -45.47 0.64
CA THR A 57 -32.06 -45.87 0.55
C THR A 57 -32.93 -44.74 1.11
N PRO A 58 -33.97 -44.28 0.39
CA PRO A 58 -34.89 -43.26 0.88
C PRO A 58 -35.43 -43.65 2.26
N VAL A 59 -35.50 -42.69 3.18
CA VAL A 59 -36.27 -42.88 4.42
C VAL A 59 -37.74 -42.83 4.04
N ALA A 60 -38.30 -43.98 3.69
CA ALA A 60 -39.74 -44.14 3.53
C ALA A 60 -40.40 -44.06 4.92
N GLY A 61 -40.57 -42.85 5.42
CA GLY A 61 -41.43 -42.58 6.57
C GLY A 61 -42.88 -42.61 6.12
N THR A 62 -43.66 -43.58 6.59
CA THR A 62 -45.09 -43.76 6.30
C THR A 62 -45.99 -42.62 6.80
N ASP A 63 -45.44 -41.56 7.39
CA ASP A 63 -46.17 -40.47 8.06
C ASP A 63 -46.02 -39.08 7.41
N PHE A 64 -45.20 -38.94 6.37
CA PHE A 64 -45.06 -37.65 5.65
C PHE A 64 -46.30 -37.34 4.79
N GLU A 65 -46.89 -38.38 4.19
CA GLU A 65 -48.14 -38.34 3.40
C GLU A 65 -49.37 -37.97 4.24
N VAL A 66 -49.40 -38.35 5.52
CA VAL A 66 -50.55 -38.11 6.42
C VAL A 66 -50.62 -36.65 6.87
N ASN A 67 -49.48 -35.98 7.03
CA ASN A 67 -49.41 -34.63 7.57
C ASN A 67 -49.38 -33.51 6.50
N LYS A 68 -49.28 -33.87 5.21
CA LYS A 68 -49.28 -32.93 4.06
C LYS A 68 -48.56 -31.60 4.35
N PRO A 69 -47.28 -31.62 4.74
CA PRO A 69 -46.57 -30.38 5.04
C PRO A 69 -46.57 -29.49 3.78
N SER A 70 -47.10 -28.28 3.91
CA SER A 70 -47.08 -27.32 2.82
C SER A 70 -45.74 -26.60 2.80
N PHE A 71 -45.05 -26.68 1.68
CA PHE A 71 -43.84 -25.91 1.42
C PHE A 71 -44.24 -24.60 0.77
N THR A 72 -43.95 -23.48 1.42
CA THR A 72 -44.13 -22.15 0.83
C THR A 72 -42.80 -21.43 0.80
N TYR A 73 -42.41 -21.01 -0.40
CA TYR A 73 -41.32 -20.08 -0.61
C TYR A 73 -41.65 -18.78 0.12
N ASN A 74 -40.97 -18.52 1.24
CA ASN A 74 -41.04 -17.21 1.86
C ASN A 74 -40.01 -16.32 1.18
N GLY A 75 -40.35 -15.83 -0.01
CA GLY A 75 -39.56 -14.83 -0.75
C GLY A 75 -39.47 -13.47 -0.06
N ASN A 76 -39.69 -13.42 1.26
CA ASN A 76 -39.53 -12.23 2.06
C ASN A 76 -38.06 -11.81 2.02
N THR A 77 -37.82 -10.82 1.19
CA THR A 77 -36.55 -10.10 1.02
C THR A 77 -36.67 -8.70 1.64
N THR A 78 -37.68 -8.49 2.50
CA THR A 78 -37.91 -7.21 3.16
C THR A 78 -36.73 -6.90 4.05
N VAL A 79 -36.04 -5.81 3.70
CA VAL A 79 -34.93 -5.28 4.46
C VAL A 79 -35.43 -4.79 5.83
N PRO A 80 -34.80 -5.19 6.94
CA PRO A 80 -35.16 -4.69 8.27
C PRO A 80 -35.03 -3.16 8.32
N GLY A 81 -35.88 -2.50 9.11
CA GLY A 81 -35.80 -1.05 9.30
C GLY A 81 -34.52 -0.64 10.04
N SER A 82 -34.11 0.63 9.96
CA SER A 82 -32.84 1.09 10.56
C SER A 82 -32.69 0.75 12.04
N ALA A 83 -33.76 0.89 12.83
CA ALA A 83 -33.74 0.55 14.27
C ALA A 83 -33.52 -0.96 14.53
N GLU A 84 -33.99 -1.82 13.62
CA GLU A 84 -33.78 -3.26 13.69
C GLU A 84 -32.38 -3.64 13.23
N GLN A 85 -31.86 -2.98 12.18
CA GLN A 85 -30.46 -3.12 11.75
C GLN A 85 -29.49 -2.73 12.88
N GLU A 86 -29.70 -1.59 13.52
CA GLU A 86 -28.92 -1.14 14.67
C GLU A 86 -28.98 -2.15 15.82
N ALA A 87 -30.15 -2.72 16.11
CA ALA A 87 -30.29 -3.73 17.16
C ALA A 87 -29.53 -5.04 16.84
N LEU A 88 -29.54 -5.48 15.58
CA LEU A 88 -28.79 -6.65 15.11
C LEU A 88 -27.28 -6.42 15.21
N ILE A 89 -26.81 -5.23 14.82
CA ILE A 89 -25.40 -4.84 14.94
C ILE A 89 -24.96 -4.78 16.40
N SER A 90 -25.73 -4.14 17.28
CA SER A 90 -25.44 -4.11 18.71
C SER A 90 -25.45 -5.51 19.35
N ALA A 91 -26.28 -6.43 18.86
CA ALA A 91 -26.26 -7.81 19.32
C ALA A 91 -24.96 -8.53 18.88
N ALA A 92 -24.47 -8.27 17.67
CA ALA A 92 -23.19 -8.79 17.17
C ALA A 92 -22.01 -8.22 17.97
N GLU A 93 -21.98 -6.91 18.24
CA GLU A 93 -20.98 -6.26 19.10
C GLU A 93 -20.94 -6.91 20.49
N LYS A 94 -22.11 -7.13 21.10
CA LYS A 94 -22.20 -7.81 22.39
C LYS A 94 -21.63 -9.24 22.32
N LEU A 95 -21.93 -10.00 21.26
CA LEU A 95 -21.37 -11.34 21.08
C LEU A 95 -19.85 -11.30 20.96
N ILE A 96 -19.28 -10.34 20.22
CA ILE A 96 -17.84 -10.14 20.07
C ILE A 96 -17.20 -9.92 21.45
N GLN A 97 -17.71 -8.95 22.22
CA GLN A 97 -17.21 -8.61 23.55
C GLN A 97 -17.33 -9.80 24.52
N ASP A 98 -18.47 -10.48 24.56
CA ASP A 98 -18.70 -11.66 25.40
C ASP A 98 -17.74 -12.81 25.04
N SER A 99 -17.46 -13.02 23.75
CA SER A 99 -16.56 -14.06 23.25
C SER A 99 -15.11 -13.76 23.60
N LEU A 100 -14.68 -12.51 23.40
CA LEU A 100 -13.33 -12.07 23.74
C LEU A 100 -13.10 -12.10 25.25
N ALA A 101 -14.06 -11.67 26.07
CA ALA A 101 -13.97 -11.77 27.53
C ALA A 101 -13.92 -13.21 28.03
N TYR A 102 -14.54 -14.15 27.33
CA TYR A 102 -14.45 -15.57 27.65
C TYR A 102 -13.08 -16.16 27.28
N ARG A 103 -12.49 -15.76 26.14
CA ARG A 103 -11.21 -16.32 25.65
C ARG A 103 -9.98 -15.63 26.25
N LEU A 104 -9.99 -14.31 26.32
CA LEU A 104 -8.99 -13.42 26.91
C LEU A 104 -9.55 -12.70 28.15
N PRO A 105 -9.92 -13.42 29.23
CA PRO A 105 -10.34 -12.76 30.46
C PRO A 105 -9.19 -11.95 31.06
N SER A 106 -9.52 -11.01 31.95
CA SER A 106 -8.56 -10.11 32.62
C SER A 106 -7.47 -10.81 33.45
N THR A 107 -7.54 -12.14 33.61
CA THR A 107 -6.51 -12.96 34.26
C THR A 107 -5.41 -13.43 33.30
N VAL A 108 -5.59 -13.28 31.99
CA VAL A 108 -4.61 -13.66 30.98
C VAL A 108 -3.67 -12.49 30.74
N SER A 109 -2.38 -12.68 31.02
CA SER A 109 -1.37 -11.67 30.72
C SER A 109 -1.15 -11.52 29.21
N GLY A 110 -0.70 -10.35 28.77
CA GLY A 110 -0.31 -10.16 27.36
C GLY A 110 0.86 -11.04 26.95
N HIS A 111 1.75 -11.37 27.90
CA HIS A 111 2.81 -12.34 27.70
C HIS A 111 2.26 -13.74 27.35
N ASP A 112 1.29 -14.22 28.13
CA ASP A 112 0.68 -15.52 27.90
C ASP A 112 -0.18 -15.55 26.64
N ALA A 113 -0.79 -14.42 26.26
CA ALA A 113 -1.52 -14.31 25.00
C ALA A 113 -0.60 -14.50 23.78
N VAL A 114 0.65 -14.02 23.85
CA VAL A 114 1.63 -14.15 22.76
C VAL A 114 2.35 -15.50 22.79
N LEU A 115 2.86 -15.92 23.95
CA LEU A 115 3.73 -17.09 24.08
C LEU A 115 3.00 -18.37 24.52
N GLY A 116 1.71 -18.26 24.84
CA GLY A 116 0.90 -19.36 25.37
C GLY A 116 1.24 -19.72 26.83
N THR A 117 0.48 -20.66 27.38
CA THR A 117 0.76 -21.30 28.68
C THR A 117 0.84 -22.81 28.51
N THR A 118 1.22 -23.52 29.58
CA THR A 118 1.14 -24.97 29.63
C THR A 118 -0.30 -25.44 29.42
N GLY A 119 -0.63 -25.90 28.21
CA GLY A 119 -1.93 -26.47 27.86
C GLY A 119 -2.92 -25.52 27.19
N LYS A 120 -2.56 -24.26 26.92
CA LYS A 120 -3.39 -23.33 26.15
C LYS A 120 -2.56 -22.38 25.29
N ALA A 121 -2.81 -22.37 23.99
CA ALA A 121 -2.31 -21.36 23.05
C ALA A 121 -3.41 -20.33 22.79
N TYR A 122 -3.05 -19.06 22.60
CA TYR A 122 -3.98 -17.99 22.25
C TYR A 122 -3.69 -17.50 20.83
N GLY A 123 -2.53 -16.85 20.66
CA GLY A 123 -1.96 -16.50 19.36
C GLY A 123 -2.35 -15.11 18.85
N SER A 124 -1.59 -14.66 17.85
CA SER A 124 -1.64 -13.29 17.34
C SER A 124 -2.99 -12.93 16.70
N TRP A 125 -3.72 -13.90 16.15
CA TRP A 125 -5.07 -13.67 15.62
C TRP A 125 -6.08 -13.22 16.67
N LEU A 126 -6.00 -13.78 17.88
CA LEU A 126 -6.89 -13.41 18.97
C LEU A 126 -6.55 -12.00 19.50
N ILE A 127 -5.26 -11.66 19.55
CA ILE A 127 -4.79 -10.31 19.92
C ILE A 127 -5.22 -9.27 18.87
N PHE A 128 -5.03 -9.57 17.59
CA PHE A 128 -5.50 -8.74 16.47
C PHE A 128 -7.00 -8.48 16.57
N THR A 129 -7.79 -9.55 16.76
CA THR A 129 -9.25 -9.46 16.87
C THR A 129 -9.67 -8.61 18.07
N ALA A 130 -9.04 -8.81 19.22
CA ALA A 130 -9.30 -8.01 20.42
C ALA A 130 -8.99 -6.53 20.19
N ALA A 131 -7.86 -6.21 19.56
CA ALA A 131 -7.46 -4.84 19.27
C ALA A 131 -8.38 -4.15 18.25
N ARG A 132 -8.83 -4.85 17.20
CA ARG A 132 -9.77 -4.28 16.22
C ARG A 132 -11.17 -4.06 16.78
N ALA A 133 -11.61 -4.91 17.70
CA ALA A 133 -12.89 -4.80 18.40
C ALA A 133 -12.84 -3.92 19.67
N ASP A 134 -11.81 -3.09 19.84
CA ASP A 134 -11.59 -2.22 21.00
C ASP A 134 -11.68 -2.93 22.37
N TYR A 135 -11.35 -4.23 22.42
CA TYR A 135 -11.41 -5.04 23.63
C TYR A 135 -10.04 -5.13 24.31
N THR A 136 -9.91 -4.51 25.48
CA THR A 136 -8.71 -4.62 26.33
C THR A 136 -8.97 -5.46 27.58
N PRO A 137 -8.34 -6.65 27.75
CA PRO A 137 -8.54 -7.51 28.92
C PRO A 137 -8.27 -6.83 30.27
N HIS A 138 -7.16 -6.07 30.35
CA HIS A 138 -6.78 -5.25 31.50
C HIS A 138 -5.84 -4.12 31.08
N ASN A 139 -5.74 -3.08 31.91
CA ASN A 139 -4.83 -1.97 31.64
C ASN A 139 -3.37 -2.44 31.57
N GLY A 140 -2.69 -2.16 30.46
CA GLY A 140 -1.32 -2.60 30.21
C GLY A 140 -1.18 -3.88 29.38
N PHE A 141 -2.28 -4.57 29.07
CA PHE A 141 -2.27 -5.83 28.31
C PHE A 141 -1.46 -5.75 27.00
N TYR A 142 -1.68 -4.74 26.16
CA TYR A 142 -0.96 -4.62 24.89
C TYR A 142 0.52 -4.24 25.03
N ALA A 143 0.91 -3.59 26.15
CA ALA A 143 2.32 -3.38 26.45
C ALA A 143 3.01 -4.71 26.81
N GLU A 144 2.34 -5.55 27.61
CA GLU A 144 2.81 -6.91 27.91
C GLU A 144 2.91 -7.76 26.63
N CYS A 145 1.94 -7.67 25.71
CA CYS A 145 2.01 -8.34 24.41
C CYS A 145 3.22 -7.87 23.60
N TYR A 146 3.43 -6.55 23.51
CA TYR A 146 4.58 -6.01 22.77
C TYR A 146 5.91 -6.50 23.33
N ASP A 147 6.09 -6.46 24.65
CA ASP A 147 7.30 -6.97 25.32
C ASP A 147 7.51 -8.47 25.03
N ALA A 148 6.43 -9.26 24.99
CA ALA A 148 6.49 -10.68 24.66
C ALA A 148 6.80 -10.95 23.17
N PHE A 149 6.35 -10.10 22.24
CA PHE A 149 6.81 -10.17 20.84
C PHE A 149 8.30 -9.85 20.74
N VAL A 150 8.78 -8.80 21.42
CA VAL A 150 10.22 -8.50 21.48
C VAL A 150 11.01 -9.71 22.01
N GLN A 151 10.53 -10.33 23.08
CA GLN A 151 11.11 -11.56 23.63
C GLN A 151 11.11 -12.70 22.61
N LYS A 152 9.98 -12.98 21.93
CA LYS A 152 9.83 -14.04 20.91
C LYS A 152 10.92 -13.94 19.85
N TYR A 153 11.12 -12.75 19.27
CA TYR A 153 12.10 -12.56 18.20
C TYR A 153 13.55 -12.56 18.71
N GLN A 154 13.83 -11.96 19.86
CA GLN A 154 15.18 -11.96 20.43
C GLN A 154 15.64 -13.35 20.85
N GLN A 155 14.74 -14.20 21.35
CA GLN A 155 15.04 -15.58 21.75
C GLN A 155 15.38 -16.50 20.56
N SER A 156 15.00 -16.13 19.34
CA SER A 156 15.41 -16.87 18.13
C SER A 156 16.93 -16.94 17.94
N ASN A 157 17.65 -15.95 18.49
CA ASN A 157 19.09 -15.74 18.34
C ASN A 157 19.58 -15.77 16.88
N LYS A 158 18.71 -15.45 15.92
CA LYS A 158 19.05 -15.37 14.50
C LYS A 158 19.75 -14.05 14.23
N LYS A 159 21.08 -14.11 14.16
CA LYS A 159 21.96 -12.95 13.99
C LYS A 159 22.98 -13.20 12.89
N ASP A 160 23.42 -12.13 12.24
CA ASP A 160 24.53 -12.18 11.29
C ASP A 160 25.89 -12.32 12.01
N ALA A 161 26.97 -12.37 11.23
CA ALA A 161 28.34 -12.50 11.75
C ALA A 161 28.78 -11.31 12.63
N GLN A 162 28.10 -10.17 12.51
CA GLN A 162 28.34 -8.95 13.28
C GLN A 162 27.43 -8.87 14.52
N GLY A 163 26.57 -9.86 14.73
CA GLY A 163 25.64 -9.93 15.86
C GLY A 163 24.37 -9.10 15.68
N LYS A 164 24.11 -8.57 14.47
CA LYS A 164 22.88 -7.84 14.15
C LYS A 164 21.74 -8.83 13.89
N PRO A 165 20.49 -8.53 14.31
CA PRO A 165 19.31 -9.32 13.95
C PRO A 165 19.25 -9.65 12.46
N LEU A 166 19.02 -10.93 12.15
CA LEU A 166 18.87 -11.45 10.79
C LEU A 166 17.40 -11.73 10.52
N ASN A 167 16.82 -11.08 9.51
CA ASN A 167 15.39 -11.17 9.15
C ASN A 167 15.06 -12.40 8.28
N GLU A 168 15.62 -13.57 8.59
CA GLU A 168 15.60 -14.77 7.74
C GLU A 168 15.31 -16.05 8.51
N GLY A 169 14.70 -17.04 7.84
CA GLY A 169 14.43 -18.36 8.42
C GLY A 169 13.40 -18.38 9.54
N PHE A 170 12.47 -17.43 9.56
CA PHE A 170 11.25 -17.46 10.37
C PHE A 170 10.09 -18.05 9.56
N ASP A 171 9.05 -18.51 10.25
CA ASP A 171 7.81 -18.92 9.59
C ASP A 171 7.02 -17.67 9.14
N ALA A 172 6.93 -17.46 7.83
CA ALA A 172 6.28 -16.27 7.26
C ALA A 172 4.79 -16.14 7.63
N ASN A 173 4.07 -17.25 7.85
CA ASN A 173 2.67 -17.22 8.23
C ASN A 173 2.49 -16.73 9.67
N GLU A 174 3.34 -17.19 10.59
CA GLU A 174 3.35 -16.70 11.97
C GLU A 174 3.82 -15.24 12.05
N VAL A 175 4.83 -14.86 11.25
CA VAL A 175 5.27 -13.46 11.16
C VAL A 175 4.13 -12.55 10.68
N ALA A 176 3.38 -12.95 9.66
CA ALA A 176 2.28 -12.15 9.13
C ALA A 176 1.17 -11.92 10.18
N LYS A 177 0.83 -12.95 10.96
CA LYS A 177 -0.14 -12.83 12.06
C LYS A 177 0.38 -11.91 13.17
N ASP A 178 1.67 -11.99 13.49
CA ASP A 178 2.32 -11.10 14.46
C ASP A 178 2.27 -9.64 13.99
N VAL A 179 2.60 -9.38 12.72
CA VAL A 179 2.52 -8.02 12.11
C VAL A 179 1.13 -7.43 12.28
N LEU A 180 0.08 -8.20 11.97
CA LEU A 180 -1.30 -7.77 12.12
C LEU A 180 -1.61 -7.41 13.58
N ALA A 181 -1.28 -8.28 14.53
CA ALA A 181 -1.49 -8.03 15.96
C ALA A 181 -0.74 -6.78 16.44
N ILE A 182 0.55 -6.68 16.13
CA ILE A 182 1.43 -5.56 16.51
C ILE A 182 0.89 -4.24 15.97
N THR A 183 0.48 -4.23 14.70
CA THR A 183 -0.06 -3.05 14.02
C THR A 183 -1.38 -2.62 14.65
N ALA A 184 -2.31 -3.55 14.88
CA ALA A 184 -3.61 -3.27 15.50
C ALA A 184 -3.48 -2.75 16.95
N MET A 185 -2.47 -3.20 17.69
CA MET A 185 -2.13 -2.67 19.03
C MET A 185 -1.51 -1.27 19.00
N GLY A 186 -1.23 -0.70 17.82
CA GLY A 186 -0.61 0.62 17.68
C GLY A 186 0.91 0.63 17.81
N TYR A 187 1.57 -0.50 17.54
CA TYR A 187 3.03 -0.60 17.46
C TYR A 187 3.49 -0.80 16.02
N ASP A 188 4.75 -0.49 15.74
CA ASP A 188 5.34 -0.59 14.40
C ASP A 188 6.08 -1.91 14.22
N ALA A 189 5.65 -2.71 13.25
CA ALA A 189 6.23 -4.03 12.98
C ALA A 189 7.61 -3.98 12.29
N ARG A 190 8.10 -2.79 11.88
CA ARG A 190 9.42 -2.64 11.24
C ARG A 190 10.58 -2.69 12.23
N ASN A 191 10.33 -2.63 13.54
CA ASN A 191 11.36 -2.77 14.55
C ASN A 191 10.83 -3.45 15.84
N ILE A 192 10.96 -4.77 15.88
CA ILE A 192 10.60 -5.60 17.04
C ILE A 192 11.87 -6.18 17.63
N GLY A 193 12.41 -5.52 18.66
CA GLY A 193 13.68 -5.94 19.27
C GLY A 193 14.88 -5.92 18.32
N GLY A 194 14.83 -5.08 17.27
CA GLY A 194 15.82 -4.98 16.21
C GLY A 194 15.51 -5.79 14.95
N TYR A 195 14.45 -6.61 14.95
CA TYR A 195 14.00 -7.37 13.78
C TYR A 195 12.94 -6.58 12.99
N ASN A 196 12.99 -6.66 11.66
CA ASN A 196 12.02 -6.00 10.79
C ASN A 196 11.09 -7.07 10.20
N LEU A 197 9.88 -7.18 10.74
CA LEU A 197 8.94 -8.22 10.34
C LEU A 197 8.35 -7.95 8.95
N ILE A 198 8.24 -6.68 8.54
CA ILE A 198 7.81 -6.35 7.17
C ILE A 198 8.85 -6.83 6.17
N GLU A 199 10.14 -6.62 6.44
CA GLU A 199 11.22 -7.15 5.60
C GLU A 199 11.19 -8.68 5.53
N MET A 200 10.87 -9.37 6.64
CA MET A 200 10.73 -10.83 6.65
C MET A 200 9.66 -11.32 5.67
N LEU A 201 8.58 -10.56 5.47
CA LEU A 201 7.50 -10.91 4.55
C LEU A 201 7.82 -10.61 3.08
N THR A 202 8.85 -9.82 2.80
CA THR A 202 9.15 -9.36 1.43
C THR A 202 10.54 -9.72 0.91
N ASN A 203 11.39 -10.34 1.73
CA ASN A 203 12.77 -10.64 1.34
C ASN A 203 12.98 -12.03 0.73
N ASP A 204 11.93 -12.85 0.60
CA ASP A 204 11.94 -14.22 0.08
C ASP A 204 12.83 -15.22 0.85
N LYS A 205 13.19 -14.92 2.11
CA LYS A 205 14.09 -15.76 2.93
C LYS A 205 13.41 -16.42 4.12
N ASN A 206 12.08 -16.36 4.17
CA ASN A 206 11.28 -16.89 5.28
C ASN A 206 10.28 -17.92 4.74
N PRO A 207 10.55 -19.22 4.91
CA PRO A 207 9.65 -20.27 4.43
C PRO A 207 8.40 -20.37 5.32
N SER A 208 7.33 -20.99 4.82
CA SER A 208 6.23 -21.45 5.65
C SER A 208 5.45 -22.53 4.92
N GLU A 209 4.99 -23.53 5.67
CA GLU A 209 4.04 -24.57 5.22
C GLU A 209 2.60 -24.22 5.63
N GLY A 210 2.39 -23.00 6.14
CA GLY A 210 1.09 -22.54 6.58
C GLY A 210 0.09 -22.47 5.42
N TYR A 211 -1.20 -22.67 5.72
CA TYR A 211 -2.24 -22.40 4.75
C TYR A 211 -2.35 -20.90 4.49
N PHE A 212 -2.52 -20.52 3.22
CA PHE A 212 -2.79 -19.16 2.77
C PHE A 212 -1.73 -18.12 3.20
N VAL A 213 -0.46 -18.52 3.32
CA VAL A 213 0.65 -17.63 3.75
C VAL A 213 0.64 -16.33 2.97
N LYS A 214 0.54 -16.42 1.63
CA LYS A 214 0.58 -15.26 0.76
C LYS A 214 -0.55 -14.28 1.08
N GLN A 215 -1.78 -14.77 1.22
CA GLN A 215 -2.94 -13.96 1.59
C GLN A 215 -2.79 -13.28 2.97
N VAL A 216 -2.30 -14.01 3.97
CA VAL A 216 -2.06 -13.42 5.31
C VAL A 216 -0.93 -12.39 5.26
N SER A 217 0.12 -12.63 4.47
CA SER A 217 1.19 -11.67 4.22
C SER A 217 0.67 -10.40 3.54
N GLU A 218 -0.26 -10.51 2.58
CA GLU A 218 -0.90 -9.33 1.97
C GLU A 218 -1.60 -8.48 3.02
N PHE A 219 -2.47 -9.09 3.85
CA PHE A 219 -3.14 -8.38 4.93
C PHE A 219 -2.14 -7.69 5.86
N ALA A 220 -1.05 -8.38 6.23
CA ALA A 220 -0.03 -7.86 7.12
C ALA A 220 0.71 -6.65 6.52
N ILE A 221 1.17 -6.74 5.28
CA ILE A 221 1.91 -5.67 4.58
C ILE A 221 1.02 -4.44 4.38
N ASP A 222 -0.24 -4.65 3.99
CA ASP A 222 -1.16 -3.57 3.67
C ASP A 222 -1.83 -2.97 4.91
N SER A 223 -1.76 -3.65 6.07
CA SER A 223 -2.47 -3.24 7.30
C SER A 223 -2.18 -1.84 7.81
N TYR A 224 -1.04 -1.26 7.45
CA TYR A 224 -0.77 0.16 7.67
C TYR A 224 -0.14 0.82 6.43
N ASN A 225 -0.35 0.23 5.26
CA ASN A 225 0.34 0.61 4.03
C ASN A 225 1.86 0.70 4.21
N TYR A 226 2.48 -0.37 4.72
CA TYR A 226 3.92 -0.37 5.02
C TYR A 226 4.79 -0.17 3.76
N LEU A 227 4.25 -0.49 2.58
CA LEU A 227 4.90 -0.39 1.27
C LEU A 227 4.02 0.38 0.26
N PRO A 228 3.97 1.72 0.33
CA PRO A 228 3.03 2.54 -0.44
C PRO A 228 3.18 2.47 -1.96
N ASP A 229 4.38 2.14 -2.46
CA ASP A 229 4.68 2.15 -3.90
C ASP A 229 4.67 0.73 -4.52
N ARG A 230 4.13 -0.28 -3.83
CA ARG A 230 4.13 -1.66 -4.33
C ARG A 230 3.09 -1.86 -5.43
N ASP A 231 3.36 -2.76 -6.38
CA ASP A 231 2.57 -2.96 -7.60
C ASP A 231 1.24 -3.73 -7.41
N HIS A 232 1.01 -4.33 -6.23
CA HIS A 232 -0.15 -5.16 -5.91
C HIS A 232 -0.43 -6.28 -6.94
N ALA A 233 0.59 -6.79 -7.63
CA ALA A 233 0.43 -7.74 -8.73
C ALA A 233 -0.36 -9.01 -8.34
N TYR A 234 -0.22 -9.47 -7.10
CA TYR A 234 -0.96 -10.64 -6.61
C TYR A 234 -2.47 -10.40 -6.45
N ILE A 235 -2.88 -9.17 -6.10
CA ILE A 235 -4.30 -8.82 -6.00
C ILE A 235 -4.95 -8.92 -7.38
N HIS A 236 -4.29 -8.41 -8.41
CA HIS A 236 -4.73 -8.52 -9.80
C HIS A 236 -4.75 -9.99 -10.29
N GLU A 237 -3.76 -10.80 -9.89
CA GLU A 237 -3.73 -12.23 -10.18
C GLU A 237 -4.96 -12.95 -9.61
N LEU A 238 -5.34 -12.65 -8.36
CA LEU A 238 -6.52 -13.22 -7.70
C LEU A 238 -7.81 -12.76 -8.37
N ALA A 239 -7.95 -11.48 -8.72
CA ALA A 239 -9.12 -10.97 -9.44
C ALA A 239 -9.29 -11.66 -10.81
N ALA A 240 -8.20 -11.82 -11.56
CA ALA A 240 -8.21 -12.51 -12.85
C ALA A 240 -8.60 -13.99 -12.71
N LYS A 241 -8.07 -14.70 -11.70
CA LYS A 241 -8.44 -16.08 -11.39
C LYS A 241 -9.92 -16.23 -11.05
N ALA A 242 -10.46 -15.34 -10.23
CA ALA A 242 -11.87 -15.32 -9.86
C ALA A 242 -12.76 -15.15 -11.10
N LEU A 243 -12.44 -14.19 -11.97
CA LEU A 243 -13.18 -13.93 -13.21
C LEU A 243 -13.10 -15.09 -14.20
N ALA A 244 -11.99 -15.83 -14.22
CA ALA A 244 -11.84 -17.03 -15.03
C ALA A 244 -12.56 -18.27 -14.45
N GLY A 245 -13.12 -18.18 -13.23
CA GLY A 245 -13.66 -19.34 -12.51
C GLY A 245 -12.59 -20.36 -12.12
N ALA A 246 -11.31 -19.95 -12.08
CA ALA A 246 -10.20 -20.81 -11.73
C ALA A 246 -10.04 -20.88 -10.21
N VAL A 247 -9.95 -22.11 -9.67
CA VAL A 247 -9.64 -22.38 -8.25
C VAL A 247 -8.37 -23.22 -8.18
N SER A 248 -7.53 -22.97 -7.17
CA SER A 248 -6.26 -23.71 -7.00
C SER A 248 -6.40 -25.04 -6.26
N HIS A 249 -7.59 -25.33 -5.72
CA HIS A 249 -7.88 -26.53 -4.94
C HIS A 249 -8.97 -27.37 -5.62
N ASP A 250 -8.82 -28.70 -5.60
CA ASP A 250 -9.86 -29.63 -6.05
C ASP A 250 -10.96 -29.72 -4.98
N ASP A 251 -12.18 -29.25 -5.32
CA ASP A 251 -13.39 -29.25 -4.49
C ASP A 251 -13.27 -28.62 -3.08
N PRO A 252 -12.83 -27.34 -2.97
CA PRO A 252 -12.56 -26.70 -1.68
C PRO A 252 -13.84 -26.35 -0.95
N LEU A 253 -14.00 -26.72 0.33
CA LEU A 253 -15.08 -26.19 1.20
C LEU A 253 -15.16 -24.66 1.08
N ILE A 254 -16.36 -24.10 1.35
CA ILE A 254 -16.63 -22.67 1.14
C ILE A 254 -15.54 -21.75 1.75
N ASP A 255 -15.04 -22.11 2.92
CA ASP A 255 -14.04 -21.36 3.66
C ASP A 255 -12.70 -21.35 2.95
N MET A 256 -12.26 -22.49 2.40
CA MET A 256 -11.04 -22.56 1.60
C MET A 256 -11.15 -21.73 0.32
N TYR A 257 -12.31 -21.79 -0.36
CA TYR A 257 -12.55 -20.98 -1.56
C TYR A 257 -12.53 -19.48 -1.24
N ILE A 258 -13.20 -19.06 -0.17
CA ILE A 258 -13.25 -17.64 0.23
C ILE A 258 -11.86 -17.16 0.66
N MET A 259 -11.16 -17.92 1.50
CA MET A 259 -9.83 -17.54 2.00
C MET A 259 -8.81 -17.37 0.88
N GLU A 260 -8.92 -18.11 -0.23
CA GLU A 260 -8.06 -17.96 -1.39
C GLU A 260 -8.12 -16.54 -1.98
N PHE A 261 -9.33 -15.98 -2.11
CA PHE A 261 -9.59 -14.70 -2.78
C PHE A 261 -9.77 -13.51 -1.82
N GLN A 262 -9.83 -13.76 -0.52
CA GLN A 262 -10.12 -12.76 0.49
C GLN A 262 -9.31 -11.45 0.41
N PRO A 263 -8.00 -11.45 0.02
CA PRO A 263 -7.24 -10.22 -0.15
C PRO A 263 -7.86 -9.19 -1.09
N ILE A 264 -8.57 -9.62 -2.14
CA ILE A 264 -9.13 -8.67 -3.11
C ILE A 264 -10.20 -7.77 -2.48
N ALA A 265 -10.89 -8.23 -1.43
CA ALA A 265 -11.96 -7.47 -0.78
C ALA A 265 -11.45 -6.13 -0.22
N ALA A 266 -10.19 -6.08 0.25
CA ALA A 266 -9.58 -4.86 0.77
C ALA A 266 -9.48 -3.76 -0.31
N PHE A 267 -9.41 -4.14 -1.58
CA PHE A 267 -9.24 -3.27 -2.74
C PHE A 267 -10.54 -3.04 -3.52
N TYR A 268 -11.66 -3.60 -3.06
CA TYR A 268 -12.95 -3.36 -3.69
C TYR A 268 -13.38 -1.90 -3.49
N ASP A 269 -13.67 -1.23 -4.60
CA ASP A 269 -14.33 0.07 -4.67
C ASP A 269 -15.52 -0.03 -5.64
N PRO A 270 -16.77 0.14 -5.18
CA PRO A 270 -17.95 0.12 -6.04
C PRO A 270 -17.98 1.28 -7.05
N ASN A 271 -17.15 2.32 -6.88
CA ASN A 271 -17.08 3.46 -7.78
C ASN A 271 -15.98 3.35 -8.84
N ALA A 272 -15.12 2.33 -8.78
CA ALA A 272 -14.04 2.12 -9.73
C ALA A 272 -14.58 1.97 -11.17
N LYS A 273 -13.84 2.52 -12.14
CA LYS A 273 -14.17 2.56 -13.57
C LYS A 273 -13.06 1.95 -14.40
N GLU A 274 -13.38 1.61 -15.64
CA GLU A 274 -12.38 1.12 -16.60
C GLU A 274 -11.20 2.09 -16.69
N GLY A 275 -10.00 1.59 -16.44
CA GLY A 275 -8.76 2.38 -16.36
C GLY A 275 -8.28 2.69 -14.93
N ASP A 276 -9.13 2.54 -13.92
CA ASP A 276 -8.72 2.65 -12.51
C ASP A 276 -7.91 1.41 -12.08
N ALA A 277 -7.00 1.60 -11.12
CA ALA A 277 -6.02 0.59 -10.73
C ALA A 277 -6.66 -0.77 -10.39
N PHE A 278 -7.74 -0.79 -9.61
CA PHE A 278 -8.40 -2.01 -9.12
C PHE A 278 -9.77 -2.26 -9.77
N TYR A 279 -9.95 -1.84 -11.03
CA TYR A 279 -11.22 -2.08 -11.74
C TYR A 279 -11.53 -3.57 -11.94
N ASP A 280 -10.51 -4.40 -12.11
CA ASP A 280 -10.62 -5.86 -12.17
C ASP A 280 -11.14 -6.47 -10.86
N VAL A 281 -10.73 -5.93 -9.71
CA VAL A 281 -11.24 -6.32 -8.39
C VAL A 281 -12.73 -6.00 -8.29
N LYS A 282 -13.16 -4.82 -8.73
CA LYS A 282 -14.60 -4.48 -8.82
C LYS A 282 -15.35 -5.51 -9.65
N GLN A 283 -14.83 -5.85 -10.83
CA GLN A 283 -15.46 -6.86 -11.69
C GLN A 283 -15.56 -8.22 -10.98
N ALA A 284 -14.48 -8.69 -10.35
CA ALA A 284 -14.48 -9.95 -9.61
C ALA A 284 -15.52 -9.97 -8.48
N MET A 285 -15.58 -8.89 -7.68
CA MET A 285 -16.53 -8.78 -6.57
C MET A 285 -17.98 -8.76 -7.03
N GLU A 286 -18.32 -7.94 -8.03
CA GLU A 286 -19.71 -7.74 -8.46
C GLU A 286 -20.25 -8.87 -9.34
N THR A 287 -19.40 -9.54 -10.10
CA THR A 287 -19.84 -10.59 -11.04
C THR A 287 -19.68 -12.00 -10.49
N VAL A 288 -18.75 -12.21 -9.55
CA VAL A 288 -18.45 -13.54 -8.99
C VAL A 288 -18.90 -13.60 -7.53
N PHE A 289 -18.29 -12.83 -6.65
CA PHE A 289 -18.41 -13.06 -5.20
C PHE A 289 -19.75 -12.63 -4.60
N ILE A 290 -20.23 -11.42 -4.86
CA ILE A 290 -21.52 -10.95 -4.32
C ILE A 290 -22.68 -11.86 -4.79
N PRO A 291 -22.80 -12.20 -6.09
CA PRO A 291 -23.80 -13.17 -6.54
C PRO A 291 -23.59 -14.58 -5.96
N TYR A 292 -22.34 -15.00 -5.80
CA TYR A 292 -22.01 -16.28 -5.17
C TYR A 292 -22.57 -16.34 -3.75
N PHE A 293 -22.23 -15.37 -2.89
CA PHE A 293 -22.72 -15.31 -1.51
C PHE A 293 -24.24 -15.27 -1.43
N SER A 294 -24.90 -14.45 -2.27
CA SER A 294 -26.37 -14.39 -2.27
C SER A 294 -27.01 -15.74 -2.62
N ARG A 295 -26.38 -16.54 -3.48
CA ARG A 295 -26.88 -17.86 -3.90
C ARG A 295 -26.68 -18.94 -2.83
N ILE A 296 -25.56 -18.92 -2.12
CA ILE A 296 -25.22 -19.94 -1.11
C ILE A 296 -25.74 -19.62 0.30
N GLN A 297 -26.30 -18.42 0.48
CA GLN A 297 -26.98 -18.05 1.72
C GLN A 297 -28.28 -18.85 1.87
N GLY A 298 -28.39 -19.57 2.98
CA GLY A 298 -29.49 -20.45 3.29
C GLY A 298 -30.71 -19.75 3.89
N TYR A 299 -31.69 -20.59 4.26
CA TYR A 299 -33.00 -20.17 4.76
C TYR A 299 -32.97 -19.43 6.12
N THR A 300 -31.87 -19.56 6.84
CA THR A 300 -31.57 -18.94 8.13
C THR A 300 -30.85 -17.59 8.00
N GLY A 301 -30.52 -17.17 6.77
CA GLY A 301 -29.63 -16.03 6.54
C GLY A 301 -28.13 -16.35 6.66
N LEU A 302 -27.76 -17.56 7.11
CA LEU A 302 -26.37 -18.02 7.21
C LEU A 302 -25.94 -18.82 5.97
N PHE A 303 -24.63 -18.97 5.77
CA PHE A 303 -24.05 -19.61 4.59
C PHE A 303 -23.91 -21.13 4.75
N TYR A 304 -24.19 -21.85 3.66
CA TYR A 304 -23.93 -23.28 3.57
C TYR A 304 -22.44 -23.56 3.46
N SER A 305 -21.90 -24.39 4.36
CA SER A 305 -20.47 -24.69 4.39
C SER A 305 -19.98 -25.75 3.40
N GLY A 306 -20.89 -26.34 2.62
CA GLY A 306 -20.66 -27.66 2.00
C GLY A 306 -20.98 -28.83 2.94
N ILE A 307 -21.21 -28.57 4.23
CA ILE A 307 -21.51 -29.59 5.25
C ILE A 307 -22.72 -29.18 6.09
N ASP A 308 -22.75 -27.94 6.60
CA ASP A 308 -23.80 -27.42 7.48
C ASP A 308 -24.15 -25.96 7.12
N TYR A 309 -25.43 -25.60 7.26
CA TYR A 309 -25.93 -24.23 7.11
C TYR A 309 -25.68 -23.34 8.34
N ASN A 310 -25.18 -23.90 9.44
CA ASN A 310 -24.82 -23.14 10.66
C ASN A 310 -23.41 -23.46 11.18
N ASN A 311 -22.47 -23.66 10.25
CA ASN A 311 -21.06 -23.76 10.58
C ASN A 311 -20.50 -22.37 10.92
N ALA A 312 -20.18 -22.14 12.20
CA ALA A 312 -19.73 -20.83 12.67
C ALA A 312 -18.38 -20.39 12.04
N TRP A 313 -17.47 -21.33 11.74
CA TRP A 313 -16.16 -21.02 11.16
C TRP A 313 -16.27 -20.58 9.69
N SER A 314 -17.05 -21.29 8.89
CA SER A 314 -17.29 -20.95 7.48
C SER A 314 -18.08 -19.66 7.33
N ASN A 315 -19.07 -19.43 8.21
CA ASN A 315 -19.77 -18.14 8.28
C ASN A 315 -18.79 -17.02 8.62
N ALA A 316 -17.89 -17.22 9.58
CA ALA A 316 -16.90 -16.21 9.93
C ALA A 316 -16.00 -15.82 8.75
N GLN A 317 -15.51 -16.76 7.93
CA GLN A 317 -14.73 -16.41 6.72
C GLN A 317 -15.58 -15.64 5.70
N SER A 318 -16.85 -16.02 5.54
CA SER A 318 -17.81 -15.31 4.69
C SER A 318 -18.02 -13.87 5.17
N PHE A 319 -18.17 -13.68 6.48
CA PHE A 319 -18.33 -12.37 7.10
C PHE A 319 -17.07 -11.52 6.97
N ILE A 320 -15.87 -12.11 7.09
CA ILE A 320 -14.62 -11.36 6.86
C ILE A 320 -14.56 -10.85 5.42
N MET A 321 -14.89 -11.69 4.43
CA MET A 321 -14.89 -11.29 3.02
C MET A 321 -15.89 -10.16 2.74
N LEU A 322 -17.14 -10.33 3.18
CA LEU A 322 -18.20 -9.34 2.97
C LEU A 322 -17.90 -8.02 3.71
N GLY A 323 -17.47 -8.10 4.96
CA GLY A 323 -17.16 -6.93 5.78
C GLY A 323 -15.91 -6.19 5.30
N THR A 324 -14.85 -6.91 4.91
CA THR A 324 -13.64 -6.27 4.34
C THR A 324 -13.92 -5.65 2.98
N GLY A 325 -14.91 -6.15 2.26
CA GLY A 325 -15.40 -5.56 1.02
C GLY A 325 -16.42 -4.44 1.22
N ASP A 326 -16.72 -4.00 2.44
CA ASP A 326 -17.78 -3.02 2.74
C ASP A 326 -19.11 -3.33 2.03
N ILE A 327 -19.45 -4.62 1.94
CA ILE A 327 -20.67 -5.07 1.29
C ILE A 327 -21.85 -4.82 2.22
N ASP A 328 -22.85 -4.07 1.75
CA ASP A 328 -24.11 -3.87 2.48
C ASP A 328 -24.80 -5.22 2.71
N ILE A 329 -24.78 -5.70 3.95
CA ILE A 329 -25.40 -6.97 4.36
C ILE A 329 -26.91 -6.87 4.56
N PHE A 330 -27.46 -5.65 4.60
CA PHE A 330 -28.90 -5.39 4.72
C PHE A 330 -29.55 -5.04 3.37
N GLN A 331 -28.93 -5.39 2.25
CA GLN A 331 -29.60 -5.34 0.94
C GLN A 331 -30.46 -6.59 0.71
N SER A 332 -31.51 -6.46 -0.11
CA SER A 332 -32.48 -7.54 -0.38
C SER A 332 -31.85 -8.85 -0.87
N ALA A 333 -30.69 -8.78 -1.55
CA ALA A 333 -29.95 -9.96 -2.00
C ALA A 333 -29.43 -10.83 -0.83
N PHE A 334 -29.22 -10.23 0.34
CA PHE A 334 -28.74 -10.87 1.56
C PHE A 334 -29.81 -11.10 2.63
N ILE A 335 -31.09 -10.91 2.28
CA ILE A 335 -32.22 -11.23 3.15
C ILE A 335 -32.92 -12.48 2.64
N LYS A 336 -32.94 -13.54 3.46
CA LYS A 336 -33.57 -14.83 3.13
C LYS A 336 -34.66 -15.14 4.14
N ASN A 337 -35.90 -15.29 3.66
CA ASN A 337 -37.09 -15.53 4.51
C ASN A 337 -37.33 -14.47 5.60
N GLY A 338 -36.86 -13.24 5.39
CA GLY A 338 -36.88 -12.17 6.39
C GLY A 338 -35.73 -12.22 7.40
N TYR A 339 -34.77 -13.13 7.24
CA TYR A 339 -33.55 -13.20 8.04
C TYR A 339 -32.37 -12.59 7.30
N SER A 340 -31.65 -11.73 7.99
CA SER A 340 -30.27 -11.36 7.70
C SER A 340 -29.29 -12.41 8.23
N MET A 341 -28.01 -12.23 7.94
CA MET A 341 -26.93 -13.05 8.51
C MET A 341 -26.65 -12.79 10.00
N LEU A 342 -27.32 -11.81 10.62
CA LEU A 342 -27.15 -11.45 12.03
C LEU A 342 -28.34 -11.87 12.92
N ASP A 343 -29.45 -12.32 12.34
CA ASP A 343 -30.62 -12.78 13.12
C ASP A 343 -30.34 -14.02 13.97
N ILE A 344 -29.44 -14.89 13.48
CA ILE A 344 -29.05 -16.12 14.17
C ILE A 344 -27.56 -16.01 14.52
N LEU A 345 -27.30 -15.44 15.68
CA LEU A 345 -25.96 -15.38 16.25
C LEU A 345 -25.49 -16.75 16.73
N THR A 346 -24.20 -17.03 16.55
CA THR A 346 -23.60 -18.27 17.06
C THR A 346 -23.50 -18.28 18.58
N ASP A 347 -23.39 -19.48 19.17
CA ASP A 347 -23.07 -19.63 20.58
C ASP A 347 -21.63 -19.16 20.83
N LYS A 348 -21.44 -18.28 21.81
CA LYS A 348 -20.12 -17.81 22.26
C LYS A 348 -19.19 -18.92 22.76
N ASN A 349 -19.75 -20.09 23.09
CA ASN A 349 -19.00 -21.27 23.53
C ASN A 349 -18.65 -22.23 22.38
N LYS A 350 -19.15 -22.01 21.15
CA LYS A 350 -18.80 -22.88 20.01
C LYS A 350 -17.30 -22.85 19.76
N SER A 351 -16.78 -24.00 19.35
CA SER A 351 -15.38 -24.39 19.46
C SER A 351 -14.40 -23.40 18.79
N PHE A 352 -13.30 -23.17 19.49
CA PHE A 352 -12.16 -22.32 19.12
C PHE A 352 -10.89 -23.18 19.01
N SER A 353 -10.99 -24.37 18.42
CA SER A 353 -9.93 -25.38 18.53
C SER A 353 -8.66 -25.09 17.70
N ALA A 354 -8.69 -24.11 16.78
CA ALA A 354 -7.55 -23.81 15.90
C ALA A 354 -7.25 -22.30 15.73
N ASP A 355 -8.27 -21.44 15.57
CA ASP A 355 -8.15 -19.97 15.60
C ASP A 355 -9.16 -19.40 16.60
N GLU A 356 -8.67 -18.97 17.76
CA GLU A 356 -9.51 -18.53 18.87
C GLU A 356 -10.24 -17.19 18.62
N GLY A 357 -9.84 -16.43 17.59
CA GLY A 357 -10.43 -15.13 17.27
C GLY A 357 -11.38 -15.16 16.07
N GLN A 358 -11.36 -16.20 15.24
CA GLN A 358 -11.99 -16.19 13.92
C GLN A 358 -13.47 -15.80 13.92
N ILE A 359 -14.27 -16.36 14.82
CA ILE A 359 -15.71 -16.09 14.87
C ILE A 359 -15.96 -14.60 15.18
N ALA A 360 -15.34 -14.09 16.25
CA ALA A 360 -15.46 -12.68 16.63
C ALA A 360 -14.95 -11.76 15.52
N ARG A 361 -13.84 -12.12 14.87
CA ARG A 361 -13.26 -11.39 13.73
C ARG A 361 -14.21 -11.28 12.53
N GLY A 362 -15.00 -12.33 12.27
CA GLY A 362 -16.03 -12.29 11.23
C GLY A 362 -17.13 -11.29 11.53
N TYR A 363 -17.71 -11.33 12.73
CA TYR A 363 -18.70 -10.33 13.14
C TYR A 363 -18.12 -8.92 13.16
N GLU A 364 -16.88 -8.76 13.64
CA GLU A 364 -16.18 -7.47 13.69
C GLU A 364 -16.05 -6.86 12.29
N ALA A 365 -15.71 -7.67 11.27
CA ALA A 365 -15.66 -7.17 9.89
C ALA A 365 -17.01 -6.57 9.42
N LEU A 366 -18.13 -7.20 9.79
CA LEU A 366 -19.48 -6.70 9.44
C LEU A 366 -19.85 -5.45 10.22
N VAL A 367 -19.54 -5.41 11.52
CA VAL A 367 -19.79 -4.25 12.39
C VAL A 367 -19.05 -3.02 11.84
N ARG A 368 -17.77 -3.16 11.50
CA ARG A 368 -16.96 -2.07 10.94
C ARG A 368 -17.50 -1.55 9.61
N ALA A 369 -17.89 -2.45 8.72
CA ALA A 369 -18.50 -2.09 7.43
C ALA A 369 -19.81 -1.31 7.64
N TYR A 370 -20.69 -1.76 8.54
CA TYR A 370 -21.95 -1.08 8.84
C TYR A 370 -21.71 0.30 9.48
N SER A 371 -20.75 0.41 10.38
CA SER A 371 -20.40 1.64 11.10
C SER A 371 -19.57 2.62 10.25
N ASN A 372 -19.25 2.29 9.00
CA ASN A 372 -18.40 3.07 8.10
C ASN A 372 -17.05 3.42 8.76
N GLU A 373 -16.47 2.44 9.44
CA GLU A 373 -15.11 2.53 9.96
C GLU A 373 -14.13 1.88 8.96
N ASN A 374 -12.82 1.94 9.22
CA ASN A 374 -11.86 1.31 8.33
C ASN A 374 -12.07 -0.20 8.21
N LYS A 375 -11.70 -0.76 7.07
CA LYS A 375 -11.81 -2.22 6.82
C LYS A 375 -11.06 -2.99 7.91
N LEU A 376 -11.49 -4.22 8.19
CA LEU A 376 -10.98 -5.03 9.32
C LEU A 376 -9.43 -5.04 9.40
N PHE A 377 -8.77 -5.28 8.27
CA PHE A 377 -7.31 -5.38 8.19
C PHE A 377 -6.61 -4.03 8.00
N ASP A 378 -7.34 -2.97 7.64
CA ASP A 378 -6.79 -1.62 7.55
C ASP A 378 -6.77 -0.98 8.95
N CYS A 379 -5.58 -0.96 9.55
CA CYS A 379 -5.32 -0.40 10.87
C CYS A 379 -4.88 1.07 10.80
N THR A 380 -5.01 1.76 9.66
CA THR A 380 -4.59 3.17 9.54
C THR A 380 -5.39 4.11 10.44
N ASP A 381 -6.59 3.68 10.86
CA ASP A 381 -7.46 4.33 11.84
C ASP A 381 -6.94 4.26 13.29
N VAL A 382 -5.95 3.41 13.59
CA VAL A 382 -5.38 3.30 14.94
C VAL A 382 -4.78 4.65 15.36
N SER A 383 -5.50 5.32 16.26
CA SER A 383 -5.27 6.72 16.61
C SER A 383 -3.88 6.94 17.22
N ASN A 384 -3.57 6.17 18.26
CA ASN A 384 -2.31 6.22 19.02
C ASN A 384 -1.34 5.13 18.54
N SER A 385 -0.77 5.32 17.34
CA SER A 385 0.17 4.38 16.72
C SER A 385 1.59 4.95 16.65
N THR A 386 2.59 4.13 17.02
CA THR A 386 4.02 4.50 16.87
C THR A 386 4.46 4.57 15.41
N ILE A 387 3.71 3.93 14.49
CA ILE A 387 3.97 3.93 13.05
C ILE A 387 3.94 5.35 12.48
N LYS A 388 3.04 6.20 12.99
CA LYS A 388 2.94 7.63 12.59
C LYS A 388 4.24 8.38 12.89
N VAL A 389 4.82 8.16 14.08
CA VAL A 389 6.08 8.80 14.49
C VAL A 389 7.25 8.23 13.68
N ASN A 390 7.31 6.90 13.53
CA ASN A 390 8.36 6.25 12.76
C ASN A 390 8.35 6.65 11.28
N ASN A 391 7.17 6.81 10.65
CA ASN A 391 7.06 7.36 9.29
C ASN A 391 7.63 8.78 9.20
N ALA A 392 7.35 9.64 10.18
CA ALA A 392 7.92 10.98 10.23
C ALA A 392 9.46 10.94 10.42
N ILE A 393 9.97 9.99 11.21
CA ILE A 393 11.42 9.78 11.38
C ILE A 393 12.06 9.25 10.08
N PHE A 394 11.42 8.30 9.39
CA PHE A 394 11.92 7.77 8.12
C PHE A 394 12.00 8.85 7.04
N ALA A 395 11.06 9.78 7.02
CA ALA A 395 11.05 10.93 6.12
C ALA A 395 12.13 11.99 6.41
N LEU A 396 12.85 11.90 7.54
CA LEU A 396 14.01 12.78 7.79
C LEU A 396 15.12 12.51 6.75
N PRO A 397 15.91 13.53 6.38
CA PRO A 397 17.03 13.33 5.47
C PRO A 397 18.08 12.39 6.09
N GLU A 398 18.85 11.73 5.23
CA GLU A 398 20.01 10.97 5.67
C GLU A 398 21.05 11.90 6.30
N VAL A 399 21.61 11.49 7.43
CA VAL A 399 22.48 12.36 8.26
C VAL A 399 23.68 12.90 7.47
N SER A 400 24.23 12.08 6.57
CA SER A 400 25.36 12.44 5.70
C SER A 400 25.00 13.47 4.62
N THR A 401 23.73 13.62 4.28
CA THR A 401 23.24 14.56 3.26
C THR A 401 22.91 15.94 3.84
N ILE A 402 22.92 16.08 5.18
CA ILE A 402 22.63 17.34 5.84
C ILE A 402 23.86 18.24 5.77
N THR A 403 23.66 19.40 5.17
CA THR A 403 24.65 20.46 4.99
C THR A 403 24.12 21.76 5.59
N SER A 404 24.96 22.78 5.67
CA SER A 404 24.52 24.13 6.05
C SER A 404 23.37 24.66 5.17
N ALA A 405 23.32 24.32 3.88
CA ALA A 405 22.29 24.79 2.95
C ALA A 405 20.90 24.19 3.19
N ASN A 406 20.80 22.92 3.60
CA ASN A 406 19.52 22.24 3.82
C ASN A 406 19.15 22.08 5.30
N LYS A 407 19.98 22.61 6.21
CA LYS A 407 19.79 22.56 7.66
C LYS A 407 18.42 23.05 8.14
N ALA A 408 17.88 24.11 7.52
CA ALA A 408 16.55 24.62 7.85
C ALA A 408 15.43 23.63 7.46
N ALA A 409 15.59 22.92 6.34
CA ALA A 409 14.66 21.88 5.93
C ALA A 409 14.73 20.66 6.86
N ALA A 410 15.95 20.25 7.25
CA ALA A 410 16.15 19.20 8.25
C ALA A 410 15.52 19.58 9.60
N GLN A 411 15.67 20.83 10.05
CA GLN A 411 15.00 21.33 11.27
C GLN A 411 13.48 21.26 11.16
N LYS A 412 12.90 21.67 10.02
CA LYS A 412 11.45 21.54 9.78
C LYS A 412 10.99 20.08 9.86
N GLY A 413 11.82 19.14 9.37
CA GLY A 413 11.58 17.70 9.53
C GLY A 413 11.55 17.27 11.00
N LEU A 414 12.52 17.70 11.80
CA LEU A 414 12.55 17.42 13.25
C LEU A 414 11.31 17.99 13.96
N ASP A 415 10.92 19.22 13.64
CA ASP A 415 9.73 19.87 14.19
C ASP A 415 8.45 19.10 13.83
N ALA A 416 8.39 18.52 12.64
CA ALA A 416 7.28 17.66 12.21
C ALA A 416 7.22 16.37 13.04
N VAL A 417 8.36 15.72 13.31
CA VAL A 417 8.42 14.55 14.21
C VAL A 417 7.92 14.92 15.62
N ASP A 418 8.40 16.03 16.17
CA ASP A 418 7.99 16.51 17.49
C ASP A 418 6.49 16.84 17.55
N THR A 419 5.95 17.40 16.46
CA THR A 419 4.51 17.72 16.33
C THR A 419 3.67 16.45 16.33
N VAL A 420 4.05 15.46 15.53
CA VAL A 420 3.36 14.16 15.50
C VAL A 420 3.42 13.52 16.88
N LEU A 421 4.60 13.43 17.49
CA LEU A 421 4.77 12.82 18.82
C LEU A 421 3.93 13.50 19.92
N LYS A 422 3.81 14.83 19.90
CA LYS A 422 2.98 15.59 20.86
C LYS A 422 1.48 15.45 20.61
N SER A 423 1.07 15.16 19.38
CA SER A 423 -0.34 14.98 19.02
C SER A 423 -0.93 13.65 19.50
N LEU A 424 -0.07 12.68 19.82
CA LEU A 424 -0.45 11.31 20.18
C LEU A 424 -0.42 11.09 21.69
N ASN A 425 -1.40 10.35 22.22
CA ASN A 425 -1.43 9.91 23.61
C ASN A 425 -0.78 8.53 23.77
N LEU A 426 0.51 8.43 23.44
CA LEU A 426 1.26 7.17 23.50
C LEU A 426 1.58 6.76 24.95
N THR A 427 1.45 5.47 25.25
CA THR A 427 1.89 4.85 26.51
C THR A 427 3.41 4.92 26.67
N ALA A 428 3.92 4.63 27.88
CA ALA A 428 5.37 4.57 28.12
C ALA A 428 6.06 3.50 27.27
N SER A 429 5.45 2.31 27.12
CA SER A 429 5.97 1.22 26.29
C SER A 429 6.04 1.62 24.81
N GLN A 430 4.96 2.22 24.27
CA GLN A 430 4.95 2.76 22.91
C GLN A 430 6.02 3.84 22.67
N LYS A 431 6.26 4.73 23.64
CA LYS A 431 7.34 5.72 23.50
C LYS A 431 8.72 5.06 23.47
N SER A 432 8.92 4.01 24.26
CA SER A 432 10.19 3.28 24.29
C SER A 432 10.45 2.40 23.07
N SER A 433 9.41 2.02 22.32
CA SER A 433 9.56 1.23 21.10
C SER A 433 9.96 2.04 19.86
N ILE A 434 9.83 3.37 19.91
CA ILE A 434 10.22 4.26 18.80
C ILE A 434 11.74 4.34 18.71
N ASP A 435 12.30 3.99 17.55
CA ASP A 435 13.73 4.15 17.30
C ASP A 435 14.09 5.62 17.00
N MET A 436 14.53 6.31 18.04
CA MET A 436 14.95 7.71 17.95
C MET A 436 16.37 7.89 17.40
N SER A 437 17.07 6.84 16.95
CA SER A 437 18.47 6.93 16.52
C SER A 437 18.65 7.88 15.35
N LYS A 438 17.84 7.76 14.28
CA LYS A 438 17.88 8.67 13.13
C LYS A 438 17.51 10.10 13.53
N TYR A 439 16.43 10.29 14.29
CA TYR A 439 16.05 11.61 14.81
C TYR A 439 17.19 12.27 15.61
N ASN A 440 17.80 11.53 16.53
CA ASN A 440 18.87 12.05 17.39
C ASN A 440 20.12 12.39 16.58
N ALA A 441 20.47 11.58 15.59
CA ALA A 441 21.60 11.84 14.70
C ALA A 441 21.37 13.08 13.82
N VAL A 442 20.18 13.23 13.25
CA VAL A 442 19.77 14.42 12.49
C VAL A 442 19.78 15.65 13.39
N LYS A 443 19.19 15.56 14.59
CA LYS A 443 19.18 16.63 15.59
C LYS A 443 20.59 17.04 16.01
N ALA A 444 21.50 16.09 16.22
CA ALA A 444 22.89 16.38 16.54
C ALA A 444 23.60 17.09 15.38
N LYS A 445 23.39 16.64 14.15
CA LYS A 445 23.95 17.27 12.94
C LYS A 445 23.43 18.70 12.73
N VAL A 446 22.14 18.93 12.98
CA VAL A 446 21.53 20.26 12.96
C VAL A 446 21.99 21.12 14.14
N ALA A 447 22.20 20.57 15.33
CA ALA A 447 22.72 21.34 16.47
C ALA A 447 24.22 21.67 16.35
N GLY A 448 24.98 20.90 15.58
CA GLY A 448 26.41 21.12 15.35
C GLY A 448 26.69 22.49 14.74
N THR A 449 27.68 23.19 15.30
CA THR A 449 28.30 24.38 14.70
C THR A 449 29.31 23.89 13.66
N THR A 450 29.00 24.09 12.37
CA THR A 450 29.81 23.73 11.18
C THR A 450 30.43 22.33 11.23
N ASP A 451 29.87 21.41 10.46
CA ASP A 451 30.42 20.05 10.37
C ASP A 451 31.83 20.10 9.75
N PRO A 452 32.88 19.47 10.33
CA PRO A 452 34.21 19.44 9.72
C PRO A 452 34.26 18.63 8.41
N THR A 453 33.17 17.94 8.04
CA THR A 453 32.94 17.34 6.73
C THR A 453 31.95 18.10 5.85
N ASP A 454 31.42 19.25 6.30
CA ASP A 454 30.82 20.22 5.38
C ASP A 454 31.94 20.63 4.41
N PRO A 455 31.68 20.74 3.09
CA PRO A 455 32.45 21.66 2.28
C PRO A 455 32.35 22.99 3.04
N VAL A 456 33.48 23.47 3.58
CA VAL A 456 33.58 24.85 4.05
C VAL A 456 33.07 25.64 2.87
N ASP A 457 31.89 26.25 2.98
CA ASP A 457 31.52 27.33 2.10
C ASP A 457 32.61 28.36 2.36
N PRO A 458 33.63 28.53 1.48
CA PRO A 458 34.30 29.80 1.51
C PRO A 458 33.14 30.76 1.23
N THR A 459 32.97 31.85 1.96
CA THR A 459 32.03 32.88 1.52
C THR A 459 32.57 33.45 0.21
N LEU A 460 32.39 32.68 -0.86
CA LEU A 460 32.79 32.97 -2.19
C LEU A 460 31.87 34.12 -2.58
N PRO A 461 32.44 35.21 -3.11
CA PRO A 461 31.61 36.27 -3.63
C PRO A 461 30.54 35.68 -4.56
N THR A 462 29.33 36.23 -4.51
CA THR A 462 28.28 35.85 -5.45
C THR A 462 28.74 36.21 -6.86
N VAL A 463 29.16 35.21 -7.64
CA VAL A 463 29.60 35.40 -9.02
C VAL A 463 28.39 35.36 -9.95
N SER A 464 28.14 36.47 -10.62
CA SER A 464 27.15 36.55 -11.70
C SER A 464 27.85 36.38 -13.04
N CYS A 465 27.53 35.31 -13.78
CA CYS A 465 27.91 35.19 -15.18
C CYS A 465 26.92 35.95 -16.05
N LEU A 466 27.42 36.96 -16.75
CA LEU A 466 26.65 37.80 -17.66
C LEU A 466 27.06 37.51 -19.10
N TYR A 467 26.08 37.20 -19.94
CA TYR A 467 26.34 36.87 -21.35
C TYR A 467 25.24 37.38 -22.28
N ARG A 468 25.61 37.63 -23.53
CA ARG A 468 24.66 37.96 -24.59
C ARG A 468 25.17 37.44 -25.91
N THR A 469 24.27 37.27 -26.87
CA THR A 469 24.60 36.74 -28.19
C THR A 469 24.26 37.74 -29.29
N HIS A 470 24.97 37.63 -30.42
CA HIS A 470 24.64 38.28 -31.69
C HIS A 470 23.81 37.31 -32.52
N ILE A 471 22.54 37.64 -32.73
CA ILE A 471 21.56 36.79 -33.38
C ILE A 471 21.38 37.27 -34.82
N GLN A 472 21.30 36.34 -35.77
CA GLN A 472 21.02 36.66 -37.17
C GLN A 472 19.80 37.59 -37.30
N ASN A 473 19.94 38.63 -38.11
CA ASN A 473 18.95 39.68 -38.39
C ASN A 473 18.57 40.59 -37.21
N ASP A 474 18.70 40.12 -35.97
CA ASP A 474 18.34 40.86 -34.76
C ASP A 474 19.54 41.64 -34.17
N GLY A 475 20.77 41.24 -34.50
CA GLY A 475 21.99 41.86 -33.99
C GLY A 475 22.31 41.42 -32.56
N TRP A 476 23.04 42.27 -31.82
CA TRP A 476 23.33 42.01 -30.40
C TRP A 476 22.08 42.19 -29.55
N GLU A 477 21.82 41.26 -28.64
CA GLU A 477 20.84 41.48 -27.58
C GLU A 477 21.18 42.75 -26.77
N THR A 478 20.15 43.56 -26.48
CA THR A 478 20.32 44.85 -25.81
C THR A 478 20.73 44.73 -24.35
N ALA A 479 20.40 43.62 -23.70
CA ALA A 479 20.72 43.34 -22.30
C ALA A 479 21.54 42.04 -22.20
N PHE A 480 22.46 42.01 -21.24
CA PHE A 480 23.11 40.78 -20.82
C PHE A 480 22.12 39.92 -20.02
N LYS A 481 22.12 38.63 -20.30
CA LYS A 481 21.46 37.58 -19.53
C LYS A 481 22.35 37.16 -18.39
N SER A 482 21.74 36.71 -17.30
CA SER A 482 22.42 36.25 -16.09
C SER A 482 22.29 34.74 -15.91
N ASN A 483 23.04 34.19 -14.94
CA ASN A 483 23.11 32.76 -14.61
C ASN A 483 21.82 31.96 -14.94
N GLY A 484 21.91 31.06 -15.92
CA GLY A 484 20.83 30.13 -16.30
C GLY A 484 19.73 30.69 -17.22
N GLU A 485 19.67 32.00 -17.42
CA GLU A 485 18.74 32.64 -18.35
C GLU A 485 19.12 32.38 -19.81
N MET A 486 18.16 32.10 -20.69
CA MET A 486 18.48 31.86 -22.09
C MET A 486 18.92 33.15 -22.81
N SER A 487 20.09 33.11 -23.46
CA SER A 487 20.53 34.08 -24.47
C SER A 487 20.39 33.46 -25.86
N GLY A 488 19.81 34.19 -26.82
CA GLY A 488 19.46 33.68 -28.15
C GLY A 488 17.95 33.51 -28.37
N THR A 489 17.56 32.61 -29.27
CA THR A 489 16.16 32.34 -29.61
C THR A 489 15.87 30.85 -29.68
N THR A 490 14.63 30.46 -29.38
CA THR A 490 14.15 29.09 -29.59
C THR A 490 12.99 29.11 -30.57
N GLY A 491 12.94 28.15 -31.50
CA GLY A 491 11.83 28.00 -32.46
C GLY A 491 11.79 29.03 -33.61
N ARG A 492 12.71 30.01 -33.62
CA ARG A 492 12.79 31.04 -34.67
C ARG A 492 13.76 30.69 -35.80
N SER A 493 14.52 29.61 -35.65
CA SER A 493 15.52 29.16 -36.64
C SER A 493 16.61 30.19 -36.98
N LEU A 494 16.94 31.08 -36.05
CA LEU A 494 17.98 32.10 -36.22
C LEU A 494 19.30 31.60 -35.63
N ARG A 495 20.39 31.75 -36.38
CA ARG A 495 21.73 31.37 -35.91
C ARG A 495 22.28 32.40 -34.94
N LEU A 496 23.08 31.94 -33.98
CA LEU A 496 24.04 32.77 -33.27
C LEU A 496 25.25 33.00 -34.18
N GLU A 497 25.78 34.22 -34.19
CA GLU A 497 26.96 34.63 -34.98
C GLU A 497 28.12 35.06 -34.08
N GLY A 498 27.83 35.43 -32.82
CA GLY A 498 28.83 35.79 -31.83
C GLY A 498 28.30 35.81 -30.41
N ILE A 499 29.20 35.83 -29.44
CA ILE A 499 28.90 35.80 -28.01
C ILE A 499 29.89 36.65 -27.21
N GLU A 500 29.40 37.31 -26.16
CA GLU A 500 30.19 37.98 -25.13
C GLU A 500 29.81 37.41 -23.78
N ILE A 501 30.80 37.05 -22.95
CA ILE A 501 30.62 36.49 -21.61
C ILE A 501 31.58 37.22 -20.67
N LYS A 502 31.07 37.71 -19.55
CA LYS A 502 31.86 38.34 -18.48
C LYS A 502 31.34 37.89 -17.12
N LEU A 503 32.21 37.96 -16.11
CA LEU A 503 31.84 37.70 -14.72
C LEU A 503 31.78 39.03 -13.96
N GLU A 504 30.85 39.11 -13.01
CA GLU A 504 30.78 40.18 -12.02
C GLU A 504 30.67 39.55 -10.62
N GLY A 505 31.26 40.19 -9.62
CA GLY A 505 31.20 39.75 -8.21
C GLY A 505 32.55 39.36 -7.61
N ASP A 506 33.46 38.79 -8.41
CA ASP A 506 34.81 38.39 -7.99
C ASP A 506 35.87 38.96 -8.95
N SER A 507 36.83 39.72 -8.43
CA SER A 507 37.90 40.32 -9.23
C SER A 507 39.02 39.35 -9.59
N ASP A 508 39.17 38.26 -8.84
CA ASP A 508 40.21 37.25 -9.02
C ASP A 508 39.74 36.04 -9.85
N LEU A 509 38.46 36.05 -10.27
CA LEU A 509 37.87 35.09 -11.18
C LEU A 509 37.60 35.70 -12.56
N GLY A 510 38.17 35.09 -13.59
CA GLY A 510 37.95 35.41 -15.00
C GLY A 510 37.27 34.29 -15.75
N ILE A 511 36.71 34.60 -16.92
CA ILE A 511 36.13 33.63 -17.84
C ILE A 511 36.77 33.76 -19.22
N GLN A 512 37.07 32.64 -19.85
CA GLN A 512 37.50 32.60 -21.25
C GLN A 512 36.70 31.58 -22.06
N TYR A 513 36.51 31.89 -23.33
CA TYR A 513 35.67 31.11 -24.24
C TYR A 513 36.16 31.25 -25.68
N LYS A 514 35.85 30.24 -26.49
CA LYS A 514 36.07 30.25 -27.94
C LYS A 514 34.93 29.49 -28.61
N THR A 515 34.66 29.82 -29.87
CA THR A 515 33.56 29.19 -30.62
C THR A 515 34.09 28.43 -31.83
N HIS A 516 33.35 27.40 -32.22
CA HIS A 516 33.49 26.74 -33.52
C HIS A 516 32.61 27.47 -34.52
N ILE A 517 33.20 28.04 -35.55
CA ILE A 517 32.53 28.92 -36.50
C ILE A 517 32.50 28.25 -37.87
N GLU A 518 31.37 28.35 -38.56
CA GLU A 518 31.23 27.86 -39.93
C GLU A 518 32.40 28.32 -40.83
N ASN A 519 32.92 27.38 -41.63
CA ASN A 519 34.02 27.56 -42.59
C ASN A 519 35.37 28.01 -42.01
N ILE A 520 35.46 28.24 -40.70
CA ILE A 520 36.69 28.64 -39.99
C ILE A 520 37.14 27.52 -39.05
N GLY A 521 36.19 26.84 -38.41
CA GLY A 521 36.44 25.88 -37.34
C GLY A 521 36.57 26.56 -35.99
N TRP A 522 37.26 25.92 -35.04
CA TRP A 522 37.56 26.50 -33.74
C TRP A 522 38.44 27.74 -33.88
N GLU A 523 38.11 28.81 -33.17
CA GLU A 523 39.00 29.97 -33.07
C GLU A 523 40.36 29.57 -32.48
N ASN A 524 41.44 30.11 -33.07
CA ASN A 524 42.83 29.82 -32.65
C ASN A 524 43.19 30.43 -31.28
N ALA A 525 42.42 31.39 -30.78
CA ALA A 525 42.68 32.06 -29.51
C ALA A 525 41.39 32.20 -28.70
N TRP A 526 41.50 31.98 -27.39
CA TRP A 526 40.43 32.21 -26.44
C TRP A 526 40.18 33.72 -26.28
N LYS A 527 38.90 34.08 -26.19
CA LYS A 527 38.44 35.41 -25.78
C LYS A 527 38.15 35.38 -24.30
N ALA A 528 38.24 36.53 -23.63
CA ALA A 528 38.02 36.60 -22.19
C ALA A 528 37.21 37.84 -21.80
N ASN A 529 36.49 37.73 -20.69
CA ASN A 529 35.91 38.84 -19.91
C ASN A 529 35.24 39.94 -20.76
N GLY A 530 34.25 39.55 -21.57
CA GLY A 530 33.45 40.44 -22.40
C GLY A 530 33.97 40.64 -23.82
N GLY A 531 35.13 40.07 -24.18
CA GLY A 531 35.64 40.10 -25.55
C GLY A 531 34.80 39.25 -26.51
N MET A 532 34.41 39.78 -27.66
CA MET A 532 33.60 39.02 -28.63
C MET A 532 34.31 37.76 -29.16
N SER A 533 33.63 36.62 -29.08
CA SER A 533 33.94 35.37 -29.81
C SER A 533 32.90 35.17 -30.93
N GLY A 534 33.33 34.66 -32.09
CA GLY A 534 32.49 34.58 -33.30
C GLY A 534 32.84 35.62 -34.36
N THR A 535 31.90 35.91 -35.27
CA THR A 535 32.08 36.91 -36.33
C THR A 535 30.96 37.94 -36.34
N LYS A 536 31.28 39.18 -36.73
CA LYS A 536 30.30 40.25 -36.92
C LYS A 536 30.28 40.66 -38.39
N GLY A 537 29.08 40.68 -38.99
CA GLY A 537 28.88 41.14 -40.37
C GLY A 537 29.38 40.17 -41.45
N GLN A 538 29.79 38.96 -41.09
CA GLN A 538 30.23 37.91 -42.02
C GLN A 538 29.16 36.83 -42.26
N SER A 539 28.06 36.86 -41.51
CA SER A 539 26.94 35.93 -41.64
C SER A 539 27.29 34.45 -41.40
N LEU A 540 28.35 34.17 -40.63
CA LEU A 540 28.75 32.80 -40.27
C LEU A 540 28.09 32.36 -38.96
N ARG A 541 27.61 31.12 -38.90
CA ARG A 541 27.01 30.54 -37.68
C ARG A 541 28.08 30.07 -36.69
N LEU A 542 27.73 30.14 -35.40
CA LEU A 542 28.37 29.35 -34.36
C LEU A 542 27.79 27.93 -34.39
N GLU A 543 28.63 26.93 -34.18
CA GLU A 543 28.27 25.50 -34.19
C GLU A 543 28.55 24.80 -32.86
N ALA A 544 29.57 25.26 -32.13
CA ALA A 544 29.94 24.79 -30.79
C ALA A 544 30.67 25.89 -30.00
N ILE A 545 30.81 25.68 -28.70
CA ILE A 545 31.51 26.59 -27.78
C ILE A 545 32.25 25.80 -26.70
N ASP A 546 33.43 26.29 -26.32
CA ASP A 546 34.14 25.91 -25.11
C ASP A 546 34.20 27.12 -24.17
N ILE A 547 33.99 26.91 -22.87
CA ILE A 547 34.03 27.96 -21.84
C ILE A 547 34.77 27.41 -20.62
N GLN A 548 35.77 28.13 -20.13
CA GLN A 548 36.49 27.76 -18.91
C GLN A 548 36.78 28.98 -18.03
N LEU A 549 36.86 28.73 -16.72
CA LEU A 549 37.23 29.73 -15.74
C LEU A 549 38.76 29.91 -15.70
N THR A 550 39.19 31.10 -15.32
CA THR A 550 40.58 31.55 -15.24
C THR A 550 40.76 32.46 -14.03
N GLY A 551 41.99 32.85 -13.71
CA GLY A 551 42.28 33.67 -12.53
C GLY A 551 42.64 32.83 -11.32
N ALA A 552 42.97 33.51 -10.22
CA ALA A 552 43.46 32.86 -9.00
C ALA A 552 42.37 32.04 -8.29
N ASP A 553 41.10 32.37 -8.52
CA ASP A 553 39.95 31.74 -7.88
C ASP A 553 39.24 30.71 -8.77
N ALA A 554 39.80 30.40 -9.96
CA ALA A 554 39.20 29.46 -10.91
C ALA A 554 38.99 28.04 -10.36
N ASP A 555 39.82 27.61 -9.41
CA ASP A 555 39.73 26.30 -8.77
C ASP A 555 38.62 26.24 -7.70
N LYS A 556 38.06 27.39 -7.30
CA LYS A 556 36.97 27.51 -6.32
C LYS A 556 35.57 27.44 -6.94
N PHE A 557 35.47 27.44 -8.27
CA PHE A 557 34.19 27.42 -8.99
C PHE A 557 34.19 26.39 -10.13
N ASP A 558 32.99 26.03 -10.58
CA ASP A 558 32.72 25.30 -11.80
C ASP A 558 31.82 26.15 -12.72
N VAL A 559 32.13 26.16 -14.02
CA VAL A 559 31.24 26.73 -15.05
C VAL A 559 30.55 25.61 -15.81
N TYR A 560 29.23 25.68 -15.86
CA TYR A 560 28.41 24.79 -16.68
C TYR A 560 27.70 25.58 -17.78
N TYR A 561 27.67 25.03 -18.98
CA TYR A 561 27.00 25.65 -20.13
C TYR A 561 26.39 24.60 -21.03
N ARG A 562 25.26 24.96 -21.64
CA ARG A 562 24.57 24.13 -22.63
C ARG A 562 24.03 24.99 -23.74
N VAL A 563 23.93 24.41 -24.93
CA VAL A 563 23.45 25.10 -26.12
C VAL A 563 22.24 24.39 -26.73
N HIS A 564 21.40 25.17 -27.40
CA HIS A 564 20.35 24.68 -28.27
C HIS A 564 20.91 24.62 -29.70
N ALA A 565 21.10 23.40 -30.22
CA ALA A 565 21.61 23.18 -31.56
C ALA A 565 20.48 22.77 -32.50
N GLN A 566 20.53 23.26 -33.74
CA GLN A 566 19.59 22.88 -34.78
C GLN A 566 19.47 21.35 -34.89
N ASN A 567 18.24 20.85 -35.02
CA ASN A 567 17.86 19.43 -35.12
C ASN A 567 18.17 18.54 -33.90
N PHE A 568 18.98 19.00 -32.95
CA PHE A 568 19.25 18.30 -31.67
C PHE A 568 18.49 18.90 -30.49
N GLY A 569 17.98 20.12 -30.62
CA GLY A 569 17.37 20.82 -29.50
C GLY A 569 18.41 21.16 -28.43
N TRP A 570 18.02 21.17 -27.16
CA TRP A 570 18.97 21.40 -26.09
C TRP A 570 19.83 20.16 -25.80
N LEU A 571 21.15 20.37 -25.81
CA LEU A 571 22.14 19.40 -25.37
C LEU A 571 22.29 19.42 -23.84
N ASN A 572 23.00 18.43 -23.29
CA ASN A 572 23.30 18.38 -21.85
C ASN A 572 24.31 19.48 -21.45
N TRP A 573 24.52 19.66 -20.15
CA TRP A 573 25.53 20.57 -19.60
C TRP A 573 26.95 20.07 -19.90
N ALA A 574 27.75 20.90 -20.54
CA ALA A 574 29.21 20.79 -20.58
C ALA A 574 29.81 21.50 -19.36
N LYS A 575 30.98 21.05 -18.91
CA LYS A 575 31.67 21.59 -17.73
C LYS A 575 33.11 22.02 -18.04
N ASN A 576 33.55 23.16 -17.53
CA ASN A 576 34.96 23.57 -17.44
C ASN A 576 35.85 23.27 -18.66
N GLY A 577 35.50 23.81 -19.83
CA GLY A 577 36.29 23.67 -21.06
C GLY A 577 35.90 22.47 -21.93
N GLU A 578 35.00 21.59 -21.48
CA GLU A 578 34.37 20.58 -22.32
C GLU A 578 33.54 21.21 -23.44
N SER A 579 33.53 20.65 -24.65
CA SER A 579 32.74 21.26 -25.72
C SER A 579 31.24 21.16 -25.47
N SER A 580 30.49 22.17 -25.93
CA SER A 580 29.03 22.15 -26.03
C SER A 580 28.59 22.52 -27.44
N GLY A 581 27.68 21.74 -28.02
CA GLY A 581 27.19 21.96 -29.40
C GLY A 581 27.49 20.79 -30.34
N THR A 582 27.74 21.10 -31.61
CA THR A 582 28.00 20.08 -32.62
C THR A 582 29.20 20.44 -33.50
N ALA A 583 29.94 19.43 -33.96
CA ALA A 583 31.00 19.60 -34.95
C ALA A 583 30.82 18.63 -36.12
N GLY A 584 31.12 19.08 -37.34
CA GLY A 584 31.01 18.26 -38.56
C GLY A 584 29.60 18.11 -39.14
N PHE A 585 28.57 18.64 -38.49
CA PHE A 585 27.18 18.58 -38.97
C PHE A 585 26.72 19.82 -39.74
N GLY A 586 27.40 20.96 -39.56
CA GLY A 586 26.94 22.23 -40.13
C GLY A 586 25.70 22.81 -39.45
N TYR A 587 25.42 22.43 -38.19
CA TYR A 587 24.24 22.87 -37.45
C TYR A 587 24.51 24.13 -36.65
N ARG A 588 23.59 25.10 -36.76
CA ARG A 588 23.66 26.38 -36.03
C ARG A 588 23.31 26.19 -34.56
N LEU A 589 23.99 26.95 -33.70
CA LEU A 589 23.49 27.25 -32.38
C LEU A 589 22.40 28.31 -32.47
N GLU A 590 21.36 28.17 -31.66
CA GLU A 590 20.21 29.08 -31.60
C GLU A 590 20.07 29.75 -30.24
N GLY A 591 20.54 29.10 -29.18
CA GLY A 591 20.53 29.65 -27.82
C GLY A 591 21.56 28.98 -26.90
N ILE A 592 21.85 29.64 -25.78
CA ILE A 592 22.81 29.21 -24.76
C ILE A 592 22.31 29.55 -23.36
N LYS A 593 22.64 28.68 -22.39
CA LYS A 593 22.53 28.93 -20.95
C LYS A 593 23.89 28.68 -20.30
N ILE A 594 24.30 29.55 -19.40
CA ILE A 594 25.58 29.46 -18.66
C ILE A 594 25.29 29.70 -17.18
N VAL A 595 25.87 28.89 -16.31
CA VAL A 595 25.87 29.08 -14.85
C VAL A 595 27.28 28.91 -14.31
N VAL A 596 27.62 29.72 -13.31
CA VAL A 596 28.83 29.54 -12.49
C VAL A 596 28.37 29.20 -11.09
N VAL A 597 28.90 28.11 -10.54
CA VAL A 597 28.56 27.59 -9.22
C VAL A 597 29.84 27.30 -8.43
N PRO A 598 29.79 27.27 -7.10
CA PRO A 598 30.90 26.79 -6.28
C PRO A 598 31.42 25.42 -6.75
N LYS A 599 32.71 25.17 -6.50
CA LYS A 599 33.39 23.94 -6.94
C LYS A 599 32.66 22.70 -6.41
N GLY A 600 32.35 21.76 -7.31
CA GLY A 600 31.72 20.49 -6.93
C GLY A 600 30.20 20.52 -6.86
N GLU A 601 29.55 21.68 -7.00
CA GLU A 601 28.10 21.75 -7.12
C GLU A 601 27.61 21.27 -8.50
N THR A 602 26.35 20.86 -8.54
CA THR A 602 25.67 20.39 -9.76
C THR A 602 24.96 21.54 -10.48
N PRO A 603 24.86 21.52 -11.83
CA PRO A 603 24.09 22.52 -12.56
C PRO A 603 22.59 22.34 -12.34
N PRO A 604 21.75 23.33 -12.70
CA PRO A 604 20.29 23.19 -12.66
C PRO A 604 19.78 21.95 -13.41
N ALA A 605 18.75 21.32 -12.87
CA ALA A 605 18.09 20.17 -13.49
C ALA A 605 17.61 20.52 -14.93
N VAL A 606 17.73 19.56 -15.84
CA VAL A 606 17.34 19.72 -17.24
C VAL A 606 15.92 19.23 -17.48
N GLU A 607 15.25 19.82 -18.46
CA GLU A 607 13.88 19.48 -18.84
C GLU A 607 13.81 18.09 -19.52
N ALA A 608 12.72 17.35 -19.33
CA ALA A 608 12.49 16.04 -19.95
C ALA A 608 12.58 16.13 -21.48
N GLY A 609 13.31 15.20 -22.10
CA GLY A 609 13.61 15.21 -23.55
C GLY A 609 14.90 15.96 -23.94
N THR A 610 15.66 16.47 -22.97
CA THR A 610 17.03 16.95 -23.18
C THR A 610 17.94 15.82 -23.65
N ASN A 611 18.83 16.10 -24.61
CA ASN A 611 19.85 15.14 -25.05
C ASN A 611 20.83 14.81 -23.91
N THR A 612 21.25 13.54 -23.81
CA THR A 612 22.17 13.08 -22.74
C THR A 612 23.61 13.56 -22.93
N LEU A 613 24.00 13.88 -24.17
CA LEU A 613 25.33 14.38 -24.52
C LEU A 613 25.36 15.91 -24.54
N ALA A 614 26.46 16.50 -24.07
CA ALA A 614 26.70 17.94 -24.16
C ALA A 614 27.28 18.37 -25.52
N PHE A 615 27.97 17.45 -26.21
CA PHE A 615 28.58 17.67 -27.51
C PHE A 615 28.46 16.44 -28.40
N VAL A 616 28.23 16.67 -29.69
CA VAL A 616 28.10 15.61 -30.70
C VAL A 616 28.98 15.97 -31.90
N SER A 617 29.93 15.10 -32.26
CA SER A 617 30.79 15.28 -33.43
C SER A 617 30.54 14.19 -34.48
N ASN A 618 30.47 14.57 -35.75
CA ASN A 618 30.55 13.66 -36.88
C ASN A 618 31.96 13.77 -37.45
N ASN A 619 32.76 12.71 -37.32
CA ASN A 619 34.08 12.63 -37.96
C ASN A 619 33.97 12.15 -39.39
#